data_AF-A0A6P7F320-F1
#
_entry.id   AF-A0A6P7F320-F1
#
_cell.length_a   1.000
_cell.length_b   1.000
_cell.length_c   1.000
_cell.angle_alpha   90.00
_cell.angle_beta   90.00
_cell.angle_gamma   90.00
#
_symmetry.space_group_name_H-M   'P 1'
#
loop_
_entity.id
_entity.type
_entity.pdbx_description
1 polymer ?
#
loop_
_entity_poly.entity_id
_entity_poly.type
_entity_poly.pdbx_seq_one_letter_code
_entity_poly.pdbx_strand_id
1 'polypeptide(L)'
;MPIKKSFTPSVPRPYWWDEECSAIVKKRKEALSEFKKQGNFINYLQYQNISANVKRTFKLKQKNSWKMFLNKLNKNTPLTEIWNTVRSICNKHHQKRKPQLDESLIQKILDTLAPSSAAGPIFNENMGSFICCTSNF
;
A
#
# COMPACT_ATOMS: atom_id res chain seq x y z
N MET A 1 -11.26 -32.16 -8.40
CA MET A 1 -12.17 -31.58 -7.37
C MET A 1 -12.31 -30.08 -7.60
N PRO A 2 -13.51 -29.48 -7.52
CA PRO A 2 -13.67 -28.04 -7.65
C PRO A 2 -13.26 -27.32 -6.36
N ILE A 3 -12.34 -26.36 -6.47
CA ILE A 3 -11.89 -25.54 -5.34
C ILE A 3 -13.00 -24.55 -4.97
N LYS A 4 -13.62 -24.77 -3.81
CA LYS A 4 -14.63 -23.88 -3.25
C LYS A 4 -13.96 -22.55 -2.88
N LYS A 5 -14.40 -21.44 -3.47
CA LYS A 5 -13.94 -20.10 -3.11
C LYS A 5 -14.32 -19.84 -1.66
N SER A 6 -13.37 -19.51 -0.79
CA SER A 6 -13.66 -19.20 0.62
C SER A 6 -14.59 -17.98 0.71
N PHE A 7 -15.64 -18.05 1.53
CA PHE A 7 -16.49 -16.90 1.84
C PHE A 7 -15.67 -15.85 2.59
N THR A 8 -15.16 -14.85 1.88
CA THR A 8 -14.60 -13.65 2.51
C THR A 8 -15.73 -12.63 2.64
N PRO A 9 -16.15 -12.25 3.86
CA PRO A 9 -17.20 -11.25 4.03
C PRO A 9 -16.79 -9.96 3.30
N SER A 10 -17.65 -9.51 2.38
CA SER A 10 -17.44 -8.28 1.62
C SER A 10 -17.42 -7.12 2.61
N VAL A 11 -16.26 -6.47 2.72
CA VAL A 11 -16.11 -5.30 3.58
C VAL A 11 -17.00 -4.18 3.01
N PRO A 12 -17.96 -3.65 3.80
CA PRO A 12 -18.76 -2.52 3.35
C PRO A 12 -17.85 -1.32 3.10
N ARG A 13 -18.12 -0.60 2.01
CA ARG A 13 -17.34 0.58 1.68
C ARG A 13 -17.52 1.66 2.76
N PRO A 14 -16.48 2.45 3.07
CA PRO A 14 -16.58 3.57 4.00
C PRO A 14 -17.66 4.56 3.55
N TYR A 15 -18.28 5.25 4.51
CA TYR A 15 -19.34 6.22 4.24
C TYR A 15 -18.91 7.37 3.29
N TRP A 16 -17.63 7.72 3.25
CA TRP A 16 -17.07 8.77 2.39
C TRP A 16 -16.72 8.29 0.97
N TRP A 17 -16.97 7.03 0.65
CA TRP A 17 -16.60 6.44 -0.64
C TRP A 17 -17.62 6.76 -1.72
N ASP A 18 -17.24 7.64 -2.65
CA ASP A 18 -18.05 8.03 -3.79
C ASP A 18 -17.64 7.29 -5.09
N GLU A 19 -18.41 7.51 -6.16
CA GLU A 19 -18.06 7.03 -7.52
C GLU A 19 -16.70 7.54 -7.99
N GLU A 20 -16.33 8.77 -7.64
CA GLU A 20 -15.00 9.32 -7.90
C GLU A 20 -13.89 8.48 -7.27
N CYS A 21 -14.09 7.96 -6.05
CA CYS A 21 -13.12 7.10 -5.38
C CYS A 21 -12.94 5.78 -6.13
N SER A 22 -14.03 5.22 -6.65
CA SER A 22 -13.99 4.03 -7.50
C SER A 22 -13.24 4.30 -8.81
N ALA A 23 -13.51 5.44 -9.46
CA ALA A 23 -12.89 5.83 -10.71
C ALA A 23 -11.37 6.03 -10.58
N ILE A 24 -10.90 6.74 -9.55
CA ILE A 24 -9.45 6.95 -9.35
C ILE A 24 -8.71 5.65 -8.99
N VAL A 25 -9.36 4.72 -8.28
CA VAL A 25 -8.79 3.39 -8.01
C VAL A 25 -8.70 2.56 -9.27
N LYS A 26 -9.70 2.62 -10.14
CA LYS A 26 -9.69 1.96 -11.45
C LYS A 26 -8.54 2.49 -12.30
N LYS A 27 -8.39 3.82 -12.41
CA LYS A 27 -7.26 4.46 -13.11
C LYS A 27 -5.89 4.01 -12.57
N ARG A 28 -5.73 3.93 -11.25
CA ARG A 28 -4.48 3.42 -10.65
C ARG A 28 -4.20 1.96 -11.01
N LYS A 29 -5.24 1.11 -11.05
CA LYS A 29 -5.10 -0.30 -11.45
C LYS A 29 -4.72 -0.43 -12.92
N GLU A 30 -5.31 0.40 -13.78
CA GLU A 30 -4.99 0.45 -15.21
C GLU A 30 -3.53 0.87 -15.43
N ALA A 31 -3.08 1.96 -14.80
CA ALA A 31 -1.69 2.40 -14.88
C ALA A 31 -0.70 1.35 -14.35
N LEU A 32 -1.05 0.62 -13.29
CA LEU A 32 -0.23 -0.49 -12.79
C LEU A 32 -0.18 -1.65 -13.79
N SER A 33 -1.30 -1.96 -14.44
CA SER A 33 -1.37 -3.01 -15.46
C SER A 33 -0.51 -2.66 -16.66
N GLU A 34 -0.56 -1.41 -17.11
CA GLU A 34 0.26 -0.89 -18.21
C GLU A 34 1.76 -0.90 -17.87
N PHE A 35 2.14 -0.46 -16.68
CA PHE A 35 3.51 -0.58 -16.19
C PHE A 35 3.99 -2.04 -16.18
N LYS A 36 3.17 -2.98 -15.68
CA LYS A 36 3.53 -4.41 -15.66
C LYS A 36 3.69 -5.03 -17.05
N LYS A 37 2.93 -4.55 -18.04
CA LYS A 37 3.01 -5.05 -19.42
C LYS A 37 4.26 -4.56 -20.15
N GLN A 38 4.58 -3.27 -20.02
CA GLN A 38 5.66 -2.66 -20.80
C GLN A 38 6.99 -2.57 -20.05
N GLY A 39 6.98 -2.46 -18.72
CA GLY A 39 8.18 -2.32 -17.90
C GLY A 39 8.92 -0.99 -18.02
N ASN A 40 8.34 0.04 -18.68
CA ASN A 40 8.99 1.32 -18.91
C ASN A 40 8.99 2.23 -17.65
N PHE A 41 10.10 2.94 -17.44
CA PHE A 41 10.25 3.97 -16.41
C PHE A 41 9.19 5.09 -16.49
N ILE A 42 8.80 5.52 -17.70
CA ILE A 42 7.78 6.57 -17.87
C ILE A 42 6.43 6.11 -17.30
N ASN A 43 6.03 4.86 -17.58
CA ASN A 43 4.78 4.30 -17.05
C ASN A 43 4.85 4.11 -15.53
N TYR A 44 6.03 3.78 -15.00
CA TYR A 44 6.24 3.73 -13.55
C TYR A 44 6.02 5.11 -12.91
N LEU A 45 6.59 6.17 -13.49
CA LEU A 45 6.40 7.54 -13.00
C LEU A 45 4.92 7.96 -13.06
N GLN A 46 4.22 7.63 -14.15
CA GLN A 46 2.78 7.87 -14.27
C GLN A 46 1.98 7.13 -13.19
N TYR A 47 2.27 5.84 -12.96
CA TYR A 47 1.65 5.07 -11.89
C TYR A 47 1.91 5.68 -10.50
N GLN A 48 3.12 6.17 -10.24
CA GLN A 48 3.47 6.84 -8.98
C GLN A 48 2.69 8.14 -8.79
N ASN A 49 2.59 8.97 -9.84
CA ASN A 49 1.81 10.21 -9.82
C ASN A 49 0.33 9.94 -9.55
N ILE A 50 -0.26 8.96 -10.25
CA ILE A 50 -1.66 8.55 -10.03
C ILE A 50 -1.83 8.01 -8.61
N SER A 51 -0.88 7.23 -8.10
CA SER A 51 -0.92 6.70 -6.74
C SER A 51 -0.86 7.79 -5.67
N ALA A 52 -0.03 8.82 -5.88
CA ALA A 52 0.03 9.99 -5.01
C ALA A 52 -1.30 10.76 -5.03
N ASN A 53 -1.88 10.96 -6.22
CA ASN A 53 -3.18 11.61 -6.36
C ASN A 53 -4.30 10.83 -5.63
N VAL A 54 -4.36 9.50 -5.81
CA VAL A 54 -5.34 8.65 -5.10
C VAL A 54 -5.22 8.83 -3.59
N LYS A 55 -3.99 8.78 -3.04
CA LYS A 55 -3.77 8.98 -1.60
C LYS A 55 -4.25 10.36 -1.14
N ARG A 56 -3.96 11.41 -1.91
CA ARG A 56 -4.38 12.78 -1.61
C ARG A 56 -5.91 12.90 -1.60
N THR A 57 -6.58 12.40 -2.63
CA THR A 57 -8.04 12.44 -2.75
C THR A 57 -8.72 11.68 -1.63
N PHE A 58 -8.21 10.51 -1.26
CA PHE A 58 -8.76 9.73 -0.13
C PHE A 58 -8.65 10.46 1.20
N LYS A 59 -7.48 11.05 1.49
CA LYS A 59 -7.31 11.87 2.71
C LYS A 59 -8.26 13.06 2.72
N LEU A 60 -8.45 13.71 1.57
CA LEU A 60 -9.36 14.85 1.44
C LEU A 60 -10.82 14.45 1.66
N LYS A 61 -11.29 13.39 0.98
CA LYS A 61 -12.66 12.87 1.11
C LYS A 61 -12.97 12.41 2.53
N GLN A 62 -12.04 11.67 3.14
CA GLN A 62 -12.15 11.26 4.54
C GLN A 62 -12.24 12.46 5.49
N LYS A 63 -11.36 13.47 5.32
CA LYS A 63 -11.36 14.70 6.13
C LYS A 63 -12.68 15.47 5.97
N ASN A 64 -13.17 15.61 4.75
CA ASN A 64 -14.42 16.33 4.46
C ASN A 64 -15.62 15.61 5.07
N SER A 65 -15.70 14.29 4.92
CA SER A 65 -16.75 13.48 5.56
C SER A 65 -16.71 13.58 7.08
N TRP A 66 -15.51 13.57 7.67
CA TRP A 66 -15.34 13.79 9.11
C TRP A 66 -15.88 15.15 9.55
N LYS A 67 -15.55 16.22 8.82
CA LYS A 67 -16.09 17.56 9.09
C LYS A 67 -17.62 17.60 8.97
N MET A 68 -18.19 17.01 7.93
CA MET A 68 -19.65 16.95 7.73
C MET A 68 -20.33 16.18 8.86
N PHE A 69 -19.72 15.09 9.32
CA PHE A 69 -20.21 14.33 10.46
C PHE A 69 -20.20 15.17 11.74
N LEU A 70 -19.09 15.87 12.03
CA LEU A 70 -19.00 16.75 13.20
C LEU A 70 -20.05 17.87 13.17
N ASN A 71 -20.29 18.47 12.00
CA ASN A 71 -21.30 19.51 11.83
C ASN A 71 -22.74 18.99 12.03
N LYS A 72 -22.97 17.68 11.86
CA LYS A 72 -24.28 17.03 12.04
C LYS A 72 -24.54 16.61 13.50
N LEU A 73 -23.51 16.54 14.35
CA LEU A 73 -23.65 16.06 15.73
C LEU A 73 -24.54 16.98 16.56
N ASN A 74 -25.40 16.36 17.37
CA ASN A 74 -26.29 17.05 18.29
C ASN A 74 -26.25 16.38 19.67
N LYS A 75 -26.72 17.07 20.71
CA LYS A 75 -26.81 16.55 22.08
C LYS A 75 -27.69 15.29 22.23
N ASN A 76 -28.55 15.03 21.24
CA ASN A 76 -29.45 13.88 21.21
C ASN A 76 -28.85 12.67 20.46
N THR A 77 -27.65 12.78 19.89
CA THR A 77 -27.04 11.67 19.15
C THR A 77 -26.49 10.63 20.14
N PRO A 78 -26.96 9.36 20.10
CA PRO A 78 -26.50 8.35 21.04
C PRO A 78 -25.04 7.98 20.78
N LEU A 79 -24.30 7.69 21.84
CA LEU A 79 -22.87 7.41 21.79
C LEU A 79 -22.53 6.22 20.86
N THR A 80 -23.43 5.24 20.78
CA THR A 80 -23.30 4.07 19.90
C THR A 80 -23.24 4.46 18.43
N GLU A 81 -24.10 5.38 17.98
CA GLU A 81 -24.12 5.88 16.60
C GLU A 81 -22.85 6.67 16.27
N ILE A 82 -22.36 7.47 17.23
CA ILE A 82 -21.10 8.21 17.09
C ILE A 82 -19.94 7.24 16.86
N TRP A 83 -19.83 6.18 17.65
CA TRP A 83 -18.75 5.21 17.46
C TRP A 83 -18.91 4.38 16.18
N ASN A 84 -20.14 4.05 15.77
CA ASN A 84 -20.39 3.34 14.51
C ASN A 84 -19.96 4.17 13.30
N THR A 85 -20.30 5.46 13.29
CA THR A 85 -19.91 6.40 12.22
C THR A 85 -18.40 6.65 12.22
N VAL A 86 -17.78 6.87 13.38
CA VAL A 86 -16.31 6.98 13.53
C VAL A 86 -15.61 5.75 12.94
N ARG A 87 -16.06 4.54 13.29
CA ARG A 87 -15.50 3.29 12.76
C ARG A 87 -15.63 3.21 11.24
N SER A 88 -16.80 3.56 10.70
CA SER A 88 -17.06 3.58 9.25
C SER A 88 -16.15 4.59 8.52
N ILE A 89 -15.96 5.79 9.06
CA ILE A 89 -15.11 6.84 8.46
C ILE A 89 -13.63 6.45 8.53
N CYS A 90 -13.17 5.93 9.66
CA CYS A 90 -11.77 5.58 9.83
C CYS A 90 -11.37 4.31 9.07
N ASN A 91 -12.32 3.43 8.74
CA ASN A 91 -12.08 2.14 8.08
C ASN A 91 -10.86 1.38 8.64
N LYS A 92 -10.62 1.52 9.95
CA LYS A 92 -9.55 0.83 10.66
C LYS A 92 -10.00 -0.61 10.86
N HIS A 93 -9.94 -1.41 9.79
CA HIS A 93 -9.89 -2.84 9.99
C HIS A 93 -8.65 -3.15 10.82
N HIS A 94 -8.79 -4.11 11.73
CA HIS A 94 -7.63 -4.76 12.33
C HIS A 94 -6.74 -5.19 11.17
N GLN A 95 -5.67 -4.45 10.90
CA GLN A 95 -4.62 -4.95 10.04
C GLN A 95 -4.27 -6.29 10.65
N LYS A 96 -4.46 -7.39 9.90
CA LYS A 96 -3.88 -8.66 10.32
C LYS A 96 -2.43 -8.33 10.64
N ARG A 97 -2.02 -8.57 11.90
CA ARG A 97 -0.63 -8.37 12.31
C ARG A 97 0.21 -9.01 11.21
N LYS A 98 1.13 -8.26 10.60
CA LYS A 98 2.06 -8.88 9.66
C LYS A 98 2.71 -10.03 10.44
N PRO A 99 2.78 -11.24 9.87
CA PRO A 99 3.50 -12.32 10.55
C PRO A 99 4.88 -11.79 10.92
N GLN A 100 5.29 -12.04 12.17
CA GLN A 100 6.65 -11.79 12.62
C GLN A 100 7.57 -12.45 11.58
N LEU A 101 8.46 -11.67 10.95
CA LEU A 101 9.46 -12.27 10.07
C LEU A 101 10.49 -12.94 10.96
N ASP A 102 10.40 -14.26 11.05
CA ASP A 102 11.36 -15.06 11.78
C ASP A 102 12.67 -15.12 10.99
N GLU A 103 13.80 -15.01 11.69
CA GLU A 103 15.15 -15.01 11.11
C GLU A 103 15.43 -16.26 10.26
N SER A 104 14.83 -17.39 10.64
CA SER A 104 14.86 -18.64 9.88
C SER A 104 14.15 -18.56 8.52
N LEU A 105 13.05 -17.82 8.43
CA LEU A 105 12.35 -17.57 7.17
C LEU A 105 13.18 -16.66 6.27
N ILE A 106 13.82 -15.65 6.83
CA ILE A 106 14.70 -14.73 6.10
C ILE A 106 15.85 -15.52 5.49
N GLN A 107 16.51 -16.37 6.27
CA GLN A 107 17.61 -17.21 5.78
C GLN A 107 17.16 -18.13 4.64
N LYS A 108 16.01 -18.80 4.81
CA LYS A 108 15.45 -19.66 3.78
C LYS A 108 15.14 -18.92 2.46
N ILE A 109 14.66 -17.69 2.54
CA ILE A 109 14.40 -16.85 1.36
C ILE A 109 15.71 -16.47 0.68
N LEU A 110 16.73 -16.05 1.45
CA LEU A 110 18.06 -15.72 0.92
C LEU A 110 18.67 -16.89 0.15
N ASP A 111 18.66 -18.07 0.76
CA ASP A 111 19.21 -19.29 0.16
C ASP A 111 18.46 -19.70 -1.12
N THR A 112 17.16 -19.36 -1.22
CA THR A 112 16.33 -19.67 -2.39
C THR A 112 16.55 -18.69 -3.54
N LEU A 113 16.80 -17.40 -3.24
CA LEU A 113 16.95 -16.35 -4.25
C LEU A 113 18.38 -16.27 -4.81
N ALA A 114 19.37 -16.51 -3.96
CA ALA A 114 20.78 -16.52 -4.32
C ALA A 114 21.47 -17.61 -3.49
N PRO A 115 21.36 -18.89 -3.90
CA PRO A 115 22.07 -19.95 -3.22
C PRO A 115 23.57 -19.63 -3.26
N SER A 116 24.29 -19.90 -2.17
CA SER A 116 25.75 -19.73 -2.10
C SER A 116 26.50 -20.46 -3.23
N SER A 117 25.88 -21.50 -3.80
CA SER A 117 26.34 -22.20 -5.00
C SER A 117 26.33 -21.36 -6.30
N ALA A 118 25.55 -20.28 -6.35
CA ALA A 118 25.50 -19.36 -7.49
C ALA A 118 26.49 -18.19 -7.35
N ALA A 119 27.15 -18.04 -6.19
CA ALA A 119 28.31 -17.18 -6.06
C ALA A 119 29.47 -17.86 -6.80
N GLY A 120 29.86 -17.30 -7.95
CA GLY A 120 31.13 -17.65 -8.59
C GLY A 120 32.30 -17.41 -7.63
N PRO A 121 33.53 -17.87 -7.98
CA PRO A 121 34.69 -17.70 -7.12
C PRO A 121 34.81 -16.25 -6.67
N ILE A 122 35.01 -16.06 -5.37
CA ILE A 122 35.28 -14.77 -4.75
C ILE A 122 36.47 -14.17 -5.51
N PHE A 123 36.22 -13.18 -6.36
CA PHE A 123 37.30 -12.34 -6.87
C PHE A 123 37.87 -11.63 -5.65
N ASN A 124 39.07 -12.02 -5.26
CA ASN A 124 39.81 -11.43 -4.16
C ASN A 124 40.10 -9.97 -4.55
N GLU A 125 39.27 -9.04 -4.10
CA GLU A 125 39.49 -7.61 -4.25
C GLU A 125 40.67 -7.19 -3.39
N ASN A 126 41.86 -7.39 -3.93
CA ASN A 126 43.06 -6.71 -3.48
C ASN A 126 43.61 -5.91 -4.66
N MET A 127 42.89 -4.87 -5.06
CA MET A 127 43.41 -3.78 -5.91
C MET A 127 42.49 -2.56 -5.83
N GLY A 128 43.07 -1.44 -5.39
CA GLY A 128 42.60 -0.12 -5.81
C GLY A 128 41.75 0.64 -4.79
N SER A 129 42.42 1.30 -3.85
CA SER A 129 41.98 2.57 -3.30
C SER A 129 41.52 3.50 -4.43
N PHE A 130 40.21 3.64 -4.62
CA PHE A 130 39.62 4.78 -5.31
C PHE A 130 38.92 5.65 -4.27
N ILE A 131 39.65 6.68 -3.85
CA ILE A 131 39.14 7.83 -3.14
C ILE A 131 38.12 8.49 -4.07
N CYS A 132 36.82 8.28 -3.83
CA CYS A 132 35.78 9.07 -4.49
C CYS A 132 35.67 10.40 -3.75
N CYS A 133 36.05 11.47 -4.44
CA CYS A 133 35.94 12.86 -4.03
C CYS A 133 34.53 13.18 -3.51
N THR A 134 34.41 13.53 -2.24
CA THR A 134 33.30 14.33 -1.73
C THR A 134 33.60 15.80 -2.03
N SER A 135 33.06 16.33 -3.13
CA SER A 135 32.93 17.80 -3.26
C SER A 135 31.75 18.24 -2.40
N ASN A 136 32.08 18.84 -1.27
CA ASN A 136 31.19 19.70 -0.51
C ASN A 136 31.35 21.15 -1.02
N PHE A 137 30.20 21.82 -1.16
CA PHE A 137 29.96 23.23 -1.51
C PHE A 137 30.10 23.66 -2.98
#